data_AF-A0A9E0D060-F1
#
_entry.id   AF-A0A9E0D060-F1
#
_cell.length_a   1.000
_cell.length_b   1.000
_cell.length_c   1.000
_cell.angle_alpha   90.00
_cell.angle_beta   90.00
_cell.angle_gamma   90.00
#
_symmetry.space_group_name_H-M   'P 1'
#
loop_
_entity.id
_entity.type
_entity.pdbx_description
1 polymer ?
#
loop_
_entity_poly.entity_id
_entity_poly.type
_entity_poly.pdbx_seq_one_letter_code
_entity_poly.pdbx_strand_id
1 'polypeptide(L)' 'YETICKKHNCKAKIFTQMPSCLNKKIGNPDLVVLFTNTVSHKMVRCAVSEAKNKNIEVVRSHSSSQAALTEILEQRCEIA' A
#
# COMPACT_ATOMS: atom_id res chain seq x y z
N TYR A 1 -11.51 -1.83 -1.82
CA TYR A 1 -10.25 -1.07 -1.67
C TYR A 1 -10.45 0.38 -2.07
N GLU A 2 -10.73 0.70 -3.34
CA GLU A 2 -10.96 2.10 -3.77
C GLU A 2 -12.04 2.83 -2.97
N THR A 3 -13.21 2.22 -2.76
CA THR A 3 -14.29 2.81 -1.97
C THR A 3 -13.88 3.07 -0.52
N ILE A 4 -13.09 2.18 0.07
CA ILE A 4 -12.61 2.34 1.46
C ILE A 4 -11.64 3.51 1.52
N CYS A 5 -10.63 3.54 0.64
CA CYS A 5 -9.68 4.66 0.59
C CYS A 5 -10.38 6.01 0.33
N LYS A 6 -11.39 6.05 -0.55
CA LYS A 6 -12.22 7.25 -0.78
C LYS A 6 -12.98 7.70 0.47
N LYS A 7 -13.52 6.77 1.27
CA LYS A 7 -14.20 7.10 2.54
C LYS A 7 -13.26 7.74 3.56
N HIS A 8 -11.99 7.38 3.54
CA HIS A 8 -10.95 7.99 4.37
C HIS A 8 -10.27 9.21 3.71
N ASN A 9 -10.82 9.74 2.61
CA ASN A 9 -10.21 10.83 1.83
C ASN A 9 -8.78 10.53 1.30
N CYS A 10 -8.36 9.26 1.26
CA CYS A 10 -7.03 8.87 0.79
C CYS A 10 -7.07 8.53 -0.72
N LYS A 11 -6.17 9.13 -1.52
CA LYS A 11 -6.01 8.81 -2.95
C LYS A 11 -5.15 7.57 -3.12
N ALA A 12 -5.78 6.42 -3.39
CA ALA A 12 -5.07 5.14 -3.51
C ALA A 12 -4.70 4.77 -4.95
N LYS A 13 -3.53 4.13 -5.10
CA LYS A 13 -3.15 3.33 -6.27
C LYS A 13 -3.05 1.87 -5.85
N ILE A 14 -3.83 1.00 -6.49
CA ILE A 14 -3.93 -0.41 -6.09
C ILE A 14 -3.25 -1.28 -7.15
N PHE A 15 -2.35 -2.15 -6.73
CA PHE A 15 -1.67 -3.11 -7.58
C PHE A 15 -1.99 -4.53 -7.08
N THR A 16 -2.70 -5.30 -7.89
CA THR A 16 -3.02 -6.71 -7.61
C THR A 16 -2.04 -7.68 -8.29
N GLN A 17 -1.27 -7.19 -9.26
CA GLN A 17 -0.29 -7.95 -10.04
C GLN A 17 0.98 -7.13 -10.22
N MET A 18 2.10 -7.79 -10.57
CA MET A 18 3.39 -7.13 -10.77
C MET A 18 3.42 -6.40 -12.13
N PRO A 19 3.39 -5.06 -12.18
CA PRO A 19 3.60 -4.35 -13.43
C PRO A 19 5.10 -4.32 -13.79
N SER A 20 5.41 -4.25 -15.09
CA SER A 20 6.78 -4.25 -15.64
C SER A 20 7.70 -3.16 -15.08
N CYS A 21 7.14 -2.07 -14.54
CA CYS A 21 7.87 -0.96 -13.92
C CYS A 21 7.22 -0.52 -12.60
N LEU A 22 7.04 -1.45 -11.66
CA LEU A 22 6.40 -1.17 -10.37
C LEU A 22 7.06 0.01 -9.62
N ASN A 23 8.39 0.04 -9.57
CA ASN A 23 9.16 1.14 -8.97
C ASN A 23 8.75 2.52 -9.51
N LYS A 24 8.61 2.66 -10.84
CA LYS A 24 8.18 3.91 -11.47
C LYS A 24 6.69 4.22 -11.21
N LYS A 25 5.85 3.18 -11.13
CA LYS A 25 4.39 3.33 -10.95
C LYS A 25 3.98 3.65 -9.52
N ILE A 26 4.75 3.24 -8.51
CA ILE A 26 4.52 3.59 -7.09
C ILE A 26 4.43 5.11 -6.95
N GLY A 27 5.36 5.85 -7.54
CA GLY A 27 5.40 7.31 -7.43
C GLY A 27 5.95 7.75 -6.07
N ASN A 28 5.30 8.72 -5.42
CA ASN A 28 5.67 9.24 -4.10
C ASN A 28 4.44 9.31 -3.17
N PRO A 29 3.84 8.16 -2.78
CA PRO A 29 2.74 8.13 -1.81
C PRO A 29 3.26 8.39 -0.39
N ASP A 30 2.37 8.84 0.49
CA ASP A 30 2.67 9.00 1.92
C ASP A 30 2.78 7.63 2.62
N LEU A 31 2.00 6.65 2.16
CA LEU A 31 1.90 5.31 2.74
C LEU A 31 1.86 4.22 1.66
N VAL A 32 2.60 3.13 1.88
CA VAL A 32 2.52 1.89 1.11
C VAL A 32 2.06 0.74 2.00
N VAL A 33 0.91 0.14 1.67
CA VAL A 33 0.38 -1.05 2.35
C VAL A 33 0.70 -2.30 1.54
N LEU A 34 1.39 -3.26 2.14
CA LEU A 34 1.77 -4.53 1.54
C LEU A 34 1.04 -5.70 2.21
N PHE A 35 0.21 -6.39 1.45
CA PHE A 35 -0.45 -7.61 1.90
C PHE A 35 0.44 -8.84 1.63
N THR A 36 1.33 -9.16 2.56
CA THR A 36 2.48 -10.05 2.36
C THR A 36 2.12 -11.49 1.99
N ASN A 37 0.93 -11.97 2.37
CA ASN A 37 0.45 -13.30 1.98
C ASN A 37 -0.15 -13.33 0.55
N THR A 38 -0.47 -12.18 -0.01
CA THR A 38 -1.16 -12.08 -1.31
C THR A 38 -0.24 -11.61 -2.43
N VAL A 39 0.79 -10.83 -2.11
CA VAL A 39 1.74 -10.31 -3.10
C VAL A 39 2.98 -11.18 -3.23
N SER A 40 3.56 -11.25 -4.44
CA SER A 40 4.78 -12.02 -4.66
C SER A 40 5.99 -11.42 -3.94
N HIS A 41 6.96 -12.25 -3.57
CA HIS A 41 8.22 -11.80 -2.98
C HIS A 41 8.93 -10.73 -3.83
N LYS A 42 8.86 -10.84 -5.17
CA LYS A 42 9.42 -9.85 -6.09
C LYS A 42 8.73 -8.49 -5.92
N MET A 43 7.40 -8.48 -5.80
CA MET A 43 6.63 -7.26 -5.58
C MET A 43 6.97 -6.61 -4.23
N VAL A 44 7.04 -7.40 -3.15
CA VAL A 44 7.43 -6.93 -1.81
C VAL A 44 8.82 -6.29 -1.86
N ARG A 45 9.80 -6.97 -2.45
CA ARG A 45 11.18 -6.46 -2.55
C ARG A 45 11.24 -5.14 -3.33
N CYS A 46 10.56 -5.05 -4.47
CA CYS A 46 10.52 -3.82 -5.25
C CYS A 46 9.85 -2.67 -4.49
N ALA A 47 8.70 -2.91 -3.85
CA ALA A 47 7.98 -1.87 -3.12
C ALA A 47 8.75 -1.38 -1.89
N VAL A 48 9.33 -2.28 -1.10
CA VAL A 48 10.14 -1.93 0.08
C VAL A 48 11.40 -1.18 -0.31
N SER A 49 12.08 -1.60 -1.38
CA SER A 49 13.27 -0.92 -1.88
C SER A 49 12.94 0.50 -2.32
N GLU A 50 11.86 0.69 -3.08
CA GLU A 50 11.45 2.01 -3.56
C GLU A 50 11.00 2.92 -2.41
N ALA A 51 10.23 2.37 -1.47
CA ALA A 51 9.77 3.11 -0.30
C ALA A 51 10.95 3.57 0.58
N LYS A 52 11.94 2.71 0.81
CA LYS A 52 13.16 3.07 1.54
C LYS A 52 13.94 4.19 0.87
N ASN A 53 14.09 4.13 -0.46
CA ASN A 53 14.81 5.16 -1.22
C ASN A 53 14.13 6.54 -1.15
N LYS A 54 12.82 6.57 -0.96
CA LYS A 54 12.00 7.79 -0.92
C LYS A 54 11.56 8.20 0.48
N ASN A 55 11.99 7.47 1.52
CA ASN A 55 11.53 7.65 2.90
C ASN A 55 10.00 7.57 3.04
N ILE A 56 9.37 6.68 2.28
CA ILE A 56 7.93 6.40 2.34
C ILE A 56 7.66 5.39 3.45
N GLU A 57 6.58 5.62 4.19
CA GLU A 57 6.13 4.68 5.23
C GLU A 57 5.60 3.38 4.62
N VAL A 58 6.03 2.24 5.17
CA VAL A 58 5.59 0.92 4.73
C VAL A 58 4.89 0.19 5.87
N VAL A 59 3.63 -0.20 5.63
CA VAL A 59 2.87 -1.08 6.50
C VAL A 59 2.74 -2.46 5.86
N ARG A 60 2.97 -3.50 6.64
CA ARG A 60 2.83 -4.89 6.19
C ARG A 60 1.69 -5.55 6.94
N SER A 61 0.81 -6.23 6.21
CA SER A 61 -0.29 -7.00 6.78
C SER A 61 -0.34 -8.40 6.15
N HIS A 62 -0.63 -9.40 6.96
CA HIS A 62 -0.83 -10.78 6.49
C HIS A 62 -2.27 -11.02 5.98
N SER A 63 -3.18 -10.09 6.24
CA SER A 63 -4.60 -10.17 5.84
C SER A 63 -4.94 -9.10 4.81
N SER A 64 -5.38 -9.51 3.62
CA SER A 64 -5.91 -8.66 2.56
C SER A 64 -7.43 -8.47 2.63
N SER A 65 -8.01 -8.62 3.82
CA SER A 65 -9.43 -8.34 4.03
C SER A 65 -9.73 -6.84 3.99
N GLN A 66 -10.99 -6.49 3.73
CA GLN A 66 -11.45 -5.11 3.81
C GLN A 66 -11.31 -4.53 5.22
N ALA A 67 -11.58 -5.35 6.25
CA ALA A 67 -11.42 -4.96 7.65
C ALA A 67 -9.97 -4.61 7.97
N ALA A 68 -9.00 -5.44 7.56
CA ALA A 68 -7.58 -5.17 7.76
C ALA A 68 -7.12 -3.88 7.07
N LEU A 69 -7.59 -3.61 5.84
CA LEU A 69 -7.30 -2.33 5.19
C LEU A 69 -7.91 -1.15 5.95
N THR A 70 -9.14 -1.29 6.43
CA THR A 70 -9.85 -0.22 7.15
C THR A 70 -9.13 0.13 8.44
N GLU A 71 -8.75 -0.87 9.25
CA GLU A 71 -7.99 -0.67 10.49
C GLU A 71 -6.64 0.03 10.24
N ILE A 72 -5.91 -0.37 9.18
CA ILE A 72 -4.65 0.29 8.81
C ILE A 72 -4.88 1.75 8.44
N LEU A 73 -5.95 2.04 7.68
CA LEU A 73 -6.26 3.42 7.28
C LEU A 73 -6.74 4.25 8.48
N GLU A 74 -7.51 3.70 9.40
CA GLU A 74 -7.93 4.39 10.63
C GLU A 74 -6.74 4.74 11.54
N GLN A 75 -5.72 3.88 11.58
CA GLN A 75 -4.51 4.13 12.37
C GLN A 75 -3.53 5.11 11.73
N ARG A 76 -3.57 5.29 10.40
CA ARG A 76 -2.50 5.98 9.63
C ARG A 76 -2.99 7.17 8.80
N CYS A 77 -4.19 7.13 8.25
CA CYS A 77 -4.87 8.32 7.72
C CYS A 77 -5.64 8.91 8.91
N GLU A 78 -5.11 9.97 9.55
CA GLU A 78 -5.88 10.73 10.54
C GLU A 78 -7.24 11.11 9.93
N ILE A 79 -8.32 10.68 10.56
CA ILE A 79 -9.66 11.20 10.28
C ILE A 79 -9.69 12.58 10.93
N ALA A 80 -9.29 13.61 10.18
CA ALA A 80 -9.58 14.99 10.54
C ALA A 80 -11.07 15.28 10.40
#